data_AF-A0AB35HA27-F1
#
_entry.id   AF-A0AB35HA27-F1
#
_cell.length_a   1.000
_cell.length_b   1.000
_cell.length_c   1.000
_cell.angle_alpha   90.00
_cell.angle_beta   90.00
_cell.angle_gamma   90.00
#
_symmetry.space_group_name_H-M   'P 1'
#
loop_
_entity.id
_entity.type
_entity.pdbx_description
1 polymer ?
#
loop_
_entity_poly.entity_id
_entity_poly.type
_entity_poly.pdbx_seq_one_letter_code
_entity_poly.pdbx_strand_id
1 'polypeptide(L)'
;MKKLCYKQKEGTTNWLRTNTKESIIKNLAKILDCLNFFHPFREGNGRTQREVIRVLALSKGYKAQIRVSEDDTVYNTYMDGTVHGDLQKLELLFEKILEKI
;
A
#
# COMPACT_ATOMS: atom_id res chain seq x y z
N MET A 1 -2.44 -12.20 13.45
CA MET A 1 -1.39 -11.45 12.73
C MET A 1 -0.52 -12.28 11.76
N LYS A 2 -0.91 -13.49 11.36
CA LYS A 2 -0.09 -14.33 10.46
C LYS A 2 -1.01 -15.04 9.49
N LYS A 3 -1.06 -14.67 8.20
CA LYS A 3 -1.49 -15.58 7.10
C LYS A 3 -1.53 -14.99 5.68
N LEU A 4 -1.54 -13.67 5.44
CA LEU A 4 -1.79 -13.18 4.07
C LEU A 4 -0.53 -13.11 3.17
N CYS A 5 0.58 -12.53 3.64
CA CYS A 5 1.83 -12.46 2.84
C CYS A 5 2.33 -13.84 2.37
N TYR A 6 2.30 -14.87 3.23
CA TYR A 6 2.74 -16.23 2.87
C TYR A 6 1.71 -17.06 2.07
N LYS A 7 0.42 -16.65 2.06
CA LYS A 7 -0.63 -17.37 1.32
C LYS A 7 -0.88 -16.82 -0.08
N GLN A 8 -0.09 -15.85 -0.54
CA GLN A 8 -0.05 -15.50 -1.95
C GLN A 8 0.56 -16.68 -2.71
N LYS A 9 -0.28 -17.68 -3.02
CA LYS A 9 0.04 -18.78 -3.94
C LYS A 9 0.60 -18.15 -5.22
N GLU A 10 1.63 -18.78 -5.77
CA GLU A 10 2.20 -18.51 -7.08
C GLU A 10 1.10 -18.09 -8.09
N GLY A 11 1.02 -16.79 -8.28
CA GLY A 11 -0.15 -16.08 -8.79
C GLY A 11 0.10 -14.59 -8.60
N THR A 12 1.31 -14.22 -9.02
CA THR A 12 1.98 -12.93 -8.90
C THR A 12 1.00 -11.77 -9.01
N THR A 13 1.05 -10.86 -8.03
CA THR A 13 0.74 -9.44 -8.24
C THR A 13 1.57 -8.97 -9.43
N ASN A 14 1.02 -9.15 -10.64
CA ASN A 14 1.70 -8.79 -11.87
C ASN A 14 1.57 -7.28 -12.02
N TRP A 15 2.37 -6.57 -11.22
CA TRP A 15 2.43 -5.13 -11.20
C TRP A 15 2.63 -4.59 -12.62
N LEU A 16 3.45 -5.25 -13.43
CA LEU A 16 3.72 -4.86 -14.81
C LEU A 16 2.44 -4.84 -15.67
N ARG A 17 1.56 -5.85 -15.53
CA ARG A 17 0.30 -5.94 -16.30
C ARG A 17 -0.90 -5.23 -15.65
N THR A 18 -0.72 -4.64 -14.47
CA THR A 18 -1.77 -3.96 -13.71
C THR A 18 -2.00 -2.56 -14.29
N ASN A 19 -3.19 -2.30 -14.86
CA ASN A 19 -3.46 -1.04 -15.58
C ASN A 19 -4.79 -0.36 -15.20
N THR A 20 -5.73 -1.05 -14.55
CA THR A 20 -6.98 -0.41 -14.08
C THR A 20 -6.78 0.18 -12.69
N LYS A 21 -7.49 1.26 -12.34
CA LYS A 21 -7.40 1.91 -11.02
C LYS A 21 -7.63 0.90 -9.89
N GLU A 22 -8.65 0.07 -10.01
CA GLU A 22 -9.04 -0.94 -9.02
C GLU A 22 -7.95 -1.99 -8.85
N SER A 23 -7.34 -2.42 -9.97
CA SER A 23 -6.24 -3.38 -9.94
C SER A 23 -4.99 -2.76 -9.29
N ILE A 24 -4.69 -1.49 -9.55
CA ILE A 24 -3.58 -0.75 -8.95
C ILE A 24 -3.78 -0.66 -7.43
N ILE A 25 -4.96 -0.26 -6.98
CA ILE A 25 -5.34 -0.15 -5.57
C ILE A 25 -5.12 -1.49 -4.84
N LYS A 26 -5.66 -2.58 -5.39
CA LYS A 26 -5.51 -3.93 -4.80
C LYS A 26 -4.06 -4.38 -4.72
N ASN A 27 -3.25 -4.06 -5.73
CA ASN A 27 -1.84 -4.41 -5.73
C ASN A 27 -1.05 -3.56 -4.72
N LEU A 28 -1.29 -2.25 -4.64
CA LEU A 28 -0.63 -1.37 -3.67
C LEU A 28 -0.96 -1.76 -2.22
N ALA A 29 -2.23 -2.12 -1.94
CA ALA A 29 -2.64 -2.64 -0.63
C ALA A 29 -1.86 -3.90 -0.24
N LYS A 30 -1.75 -4.87 -1.15
CA LYS A 30 -0.97 -6.10 -0.93
C LYS A 30 0.52 -5.82 -0.73
N ILE A 31 1.10 -4.95 -1.55
CA ILE A 31 2.52 -4.57 -1.43
C ILE A 31 2.79 -3.90 -0.09
N LEU A 32 1.92 -2.98 0.34
CA LEU A 32 2.06 -2.30 1.62
C LEU A 32 1.94 -3.28 2.80
N ASP A 33 0.95 -4.20 2.78
CA ASP A 33 0.81 -5.25 3.80
C ASP A 33 2.07 -6.13 3.88
N CYS A 34 2.62 -6.55 2.73
CA CYS A 34 3.86 -7.32 2.68
C CYS A 34 5.06 -6.52 3.24
N LEU A 35 5.24 -5.26 2.84
CA LEU A 35 6.33 -4.40 3.34
C LEU A 35 6.21 -4.15 4.84
N ASN A 36 4.97 -4.04 5.36
CA ASN A 36 4.70 -3.94 6.78
C ASN A 36 5.03 -5.25 7.50
N PHE A 37 4.70 -6.40 6.92
CA PHE A 37 5.06 -7.69 7.50
C PHE A 37 6.57 -7.92 7.57
N PHE A 38 7.29 -7.62 6.48
CA PHE A 38 8.72 -7.90 6.41
C PHE A 38 9.56 -7.02 7.35
N HIS A 39 9.15 -5.76 7.55
CA HIS A 39 9.85 -4.80 8.40
C HIS A 39 11.40 -4.86 8.25
N PRO A 40 11.94 -4.72 7.02
CA PRO A 40 13.31 -5.16 6.70
C PRO A 40 14.43 -4.28 7.27
N PHE A 41 14.12 -3.10 7.81
CA PHE A 41 15.11 -2.17 8.35
C PHE A 41 15.03 -2.05 9.87
N ARG A 42 16.16 -1.74 10.53
CA ARG A 42 16.20 -1.45 11.97
C ARG A 42 15.32 -0.24 12.34
N GLU A 43 15.36 0.80 11.51
CA GLU A 43 14.55 2.02 11.65
C GLU A 43 14.17 2.57 10.27
N GLY A 44 13.12 3.37 10.20
CA GLY A 44 12.71 4.05 8.97
C GLY A 44 11.77 3.26 8.04
N ASN A 45 11.29 2.09 8.46
CA ASN A 45 10.35 1.27 7.67
C ASN A 45 9.14 2.06 7.15
N GLY A 46 8.50 2.87 8.00
CA GLY A 46 7.36 3.69 7.57
C GLY A 46 7.71 4.73 6.49
N ARG A 47 8.92 5.31 6.53
CA ARG A 47 9.39 6.23 5.48
C ARG A 47 9.60 5.47 4.17
N THR A 48 10.26 4.32 4.23
CA THR A 48 10.50 3.49 3.04
C THR A 48 9.22 2.94 2.43
N GLN A 49 8.29 2.45 3.26
CA GLN A 49 6.97 1.95 2.82
C GLN A 49 6.23 3.02 2.01
N ARG A 50 6.10 4.23 2.55
CA ARG A 50 5.40 5.34 1.88
C ARG A 50 6.09 5.74 0.57
N GLU A 51 7.42 5.77 0.54
CA GLU A 51 8.16 6.16 -0.65
C GLU A 51 8.08 5.10 -1.75
N VAL A 52 8.15 3.81 -1.41
CA VAL A 52 7.94 2.70 -2.36
C VAL A 52 6.55 2.80 -2.98
N ILE A 53 5.51 3.00 -2.17
CA ILE A 53 4.14 3.17 -2.64
C ILE A 53 3.99 4.38 -3.57
N ARG A 54 4.60 5.52 -3.21
CA ARG A 54 4.60 6.73 -4.03
C ARG A 54 5.23 6.50 -5.42
N VAL A 55 6.39 5.85 -5.47
CA VAL A 55 7.10 5.56 -6.72
C VAL A 55 6.34 4.54 -7.57
N LEU A 56 5.75 3.52 -6.95
CA LEU A 56 4.90 2.57 -7.66
C LEU A 56 3.69 3.28 -8.28
N ALA A 57 2.90 4.03 -7.50
CA ALA A 57 1.77 4.79 -8.05
C ALA A 57 2.20 5.68 -9.23
N LEU A 58 3.34 6.37 -9.10
CA LEU A 58 3.88 7.22 -10.15
C LEU A 58 4.19 6.44 -11.44
N SER A 59 4.74 5.23 -11.33
CA SER A 59 5.00 4.36 -12.48
C SER A 59 3.73 3.94 -13.25
N LYS A 60 2.56 4.14 -12.66
CA LYS A 60 1.24 3.89 -13.28
C LYS A 60 0.50 5.17 -13.68
N GLY A 61 1.14 6.33 -13.60
CA GLY A 61 0.52 7.62 -13.93
C GLY A 61 -0.42 8.13 -12.83
N TYR A 62 -0.16 7.76 -11.57
CA TYR A 62 -0.91 8.23 -10.41
C TYR A 62 -0.01 8.91 -9.38
N LYS A 63 -0.55 9.87 -8.65
CA LYS A 63 0.00 10.37 -7.39
C LYS A 63 -0.67 9.60 -6.26
N ALA A 64 0.12 9.19 -5.27
CA ALA A 64 -0.37 8.65 -4.01
C ALA A 64 0.57 9.12 -2.91
N GLN A 65 0.08 9.95 -1.99
CA GLN A 65 0.87 10.48 -0.89
C GLN A 65 0.16 10.22 0.44
N ILE A 66 0.83 9.46 1.30
CA ILE A 66 0.37 9.22 2.67
C ILE A 66 1.03 10.28 3.55
N ARG A 67 0.31 11.38 3.78
CA ARG A 67 0.83 12.53 4.54
C ARG A 67 0.41 12.43 6.00
N VAL A 68 1.34 11.97 6.83
CA VAL A 68 1.12 11.68 8.26
C VAL A 68 0.75 12.93 9.07
N SER A 69 1.19 14.12 8.65
CA SER A 69 1.02 15.38 9.39
C SER A 69 -0.09 16.28 8.86
N GLU A 70 -0.75 15.92 7.75
CA GLU A 70 -1.69 16.81 7.05
C GLU A 70 -3.13 16.27 7.03
N ASP A 71 -3.32 14.96 7.12
CA ASP A 71 -4.64 14.34 7.13
C ASP A 71 -4.67 13.17 8.13
N ASP A 72 -5.23 13.44 9.31
CA ASP A 72 -5.42 12.45 10.38
C ASP A 72 -6.26 11.26 9.92
N THR A 73 -7.19 11.45 8.99
CA THR A 73 -8.03 10.36 8.46
C THR A 73 -7.19 9.42 7.60
N VAL A 74 -6.36 9.97 6.71
CA VAL A 74 -5.42 9.17 5.88
C VAL A 74 -4.43 8.44 6.77
N TYR A 75 -3.87 9.12 7.76
CA TYR A 75 -2.93 8.52 8.70
C TYR A 75 -3.57 7.40 9.53
N ASN A 76 -4.74 7.65 10.13
CA ASN A 76 -5.44 6.65 10.94
C ASN A 76 -5.87 5.44 10.11
N THR A 77 -6.36 5.65 8.88
CA THR A 77 -6.72 4.54 7.97
C THR A 77 -5.50 3.70 7.60
N TYR A 78 -4.36 4.36 7.34
CA TYR A 78 -3.08 3.70 7.10
C TYR A 78 -2.62 2.88 8.32
N MET A 79 -2.66 3.47 9.52
CA MET A 79 -2.24 2.81 10.75
C MET A 79 -3.14 1.62 11.07
N ASP A 80 -4.46 1.79 11.01
CA ASP A 80 -5.41 0.71 11.23
C ASP A 80 -5.21 -0.45 10.26
N GLY A 81 -5.08 -0.12 8.96
CA GLY A 81 -4.89 -1.13 7.92
C GLY A 81 -3.59 -1.91 8.10
N THR A 82 -2.49 -1.24 8.45
CA THR A 82 -1.18 -1.88 8.65
C THR A 82 -1.10 -2.67 9.96
N VAL A 83 -1.63 -2.15 11.06
CA VAL A 83 -1.59 -2.82 12.38
C VAL A 83 -2.42 -4.11 12.38
N HIS A 84 -3.58 -4.11 11.72
CA HIS A 84 -4.46 -5.26 11.67
C HIS A 84 -4.25 -6.16 10.45
N GLY A 85 -3.46 -5.74 9.47
CA GLY A 85 -3.33 -6.42 8.17
C GLY A 85 -4.66 -6.44 7.41
N ASP A 86 -5.44 -5.36 7.52
CA ASP A 86 -6.76 -5.23 6.91
C ASP A 86 -6.64 -4.66 5.50
N LEU A 87 -6.63 -5.55 4.52
CA LEU A 87 -6.53 -5.18 3.10
C LEU A 87 -7.69 -4.29 2.65
N GLN A 88 -8.90 -4.43 3.21
CA GLN A 88 -10.04 -3.60 2.80
C GLN A 88 -9.84 -2.15 3.22
N LYS A 89 -9.32 -1.93 4.44
CA LYS A 89 -8.92 -0.58 4.89
C LYS A 89 -7.80 0.00 4.04
N LEU A 90 -6.81 -0.80 3.67
CA LEU A 90 -5.72 -0.34 2.79
C LEU A 90 -6.22 -0.04 1.36
N GLU A 91 -7.16 -0.81 0.84
CA GLU A 91 -7.81 -0.50 -0.45
C GLU A 91 -8.61 0.81 -0.38
N LEU A 92 -9.35 1.05 0.72
CA LEU A 92 -10.08 2.30 0.95
C LEU A 92 -9.13 3.50 1.07
N LEU A 93 -8.00 3.34 1.75
CA LEU A 93 -6.93 4.34 1.81
C LEU A 93 -6.49 4.72 0.38
N PHE A 94 -6.18 3.73 -0.45
CA PHE A 94 -5.72 3.97 -1.82
C PHE A 94 -6.82 4.55 -2.71
N GLU A 95 -8.08 4.17 -2.52
CA GLU A 95 -9.20 4.81 -3.24
C GLU A 95 -9.26 6.33 -2.96
N LYS A 96 -8.98 6.74 -1.72
CA LYS A 96 -8.98 8.15 -1.30
C LYS A 96 -7.77 8.94 -1.82
N ILE A 97 -6.57 8.36 -1.80
CA ILE A 97 -5.33 9.12 -2.07
C ILE A 97 -4.78 8.97 -3.49
N LEU A 98 -5.32 8.05 -4.29
CA LEU A 98 -4.80 7.76 -5.62
C LEU A 98 -5.43 8.69 -6.67
N GLU A 99 -4.65 9.67 -7.11
CA GLU A 99 -5.07 10.71 -8.05
C GLU A 99 -4.37 10.53 -9.40
N LYS A 100 -5.12 10.59 -10.50
CA LYS A 100 -4.55 10.45 -11.85
C LYS A 100 -3.74 11.71 -12.21
N ILE A 101 -2.57 11.51 -12.81
CA ILE A 101 -1.70 12.58 -13.33
C ILE A 101 -2.21 13.06 -14.68
#